data_AF-A0A4P9WR48-F1
#
_entry.id   AF-A0A4P9WR48-F1
#
_cell.length_a   1.000
_cell.length_b   1.000
_cell.length_c   1.000
_cell.angle_alpha   90.00
_cell.angle_beta   90.00
_cell.angle_gamma   90.00
#
_symmetry.space_group_name_H-M   'P 1'
#
loop_
_entity.id
_entity.type
_entity.pdbx_description
1 polymer ?
#
loop_
_entity_poly.entity_id
_entity_poly.type
_entity_poly.pdbx_seq_one_letter_code
_entity_poly.pdbx_strand_id
1 'polypeptide(L)'
;MDAARLAAAVGDAVPPAATRLGRLRRAARVALAASRARAVQHAHHVLPAGIMIYRFLEWWQTSELAQGPADPIPPPPPPLAPHPKGVAVPEDPRACPLCGAAPRVTPAALPSGYVFCYTCIVPSLQEHRRCPVTWAPMDVSAVRRLYVSD
;
A
#
# COMPACT_ATOMS: atom_id res chain seq x y z
N MET A 1 57.59 14.62 -75.02
CA MET A 1 58.08 13.40 -74.33
C MET A 1 59.15 13.86 -73.36
N ASP A 2 58.98 13.91 -72.04
CA ASP A 2 57.97 13.28 -71.20
C ASP A 2 57.86 14.02 -69.87
N ALA A 3 56.63 14.44 -69.52
CA ALA A 3 56.26 15.08 -68.26
C ALA A 3 55.93 14.04 -67.16
N ALA A 4 56.53 12.85 -67.21
CA ALA A 4 56.12 11.68 -66.43
C ALA A 4 57.01 11.38 -65.21
N ARG A 5 57.76 12.36 -64.69
CA ARG A 5 58.71 12.17 -63.57
C ARG A 5 58.35 12.81 -62.23
N LEU A 6 57.11 13.30 -62.04
CA LEU A 6 56.73 14.03 -60.81
C LEU A 6 55.58 13.42 -59.99
N ALA A 7 55.15 12.18 -60.27
CA ALA A 7 54.00 11.56 -59.58
C ALA A 7 54.33 10.43 -58.59
N ALA A 8 55.58 10.28 -58.14
CA ALA A 8 56.02 9.11 -57.36
C ALA A 8 56.34 9.37 -55.88
N ALA A 9 56.01 10.53 -55.30
CA ALA A 9 56.42 10.87 -53.93
C ALA A 9 55.34 11.58 -53.12
N VAL A 10 54.12 11.02 -53.06
CA VAL A 10 53.21 11.25 -51.91
C VAL A 10 52.50 9.93 -51.63
N GLY A 11 53.27 8.93 -51.21
CA GLY A 11 52.72 7.80 -50.46
C GLY A 11 52.56 8.27 -49.02
N ASP A 12 51.35 8.72 -48.66
CA ASP A 12 50.96 8.99 -47.27
C ASP A 12 51.02 7.67 -46.47
N ALA A 13 52.21 7.28 -46.03
CA ALA A 13 52.40 6.21 -45.08
C ALA A 13 51.92 6.70 -43.70
N VAL A 14 50.61 6.58 -43.47
CA VAL A 14 50.01 6.73 -42.14
C VAL A 14 50.77 5.83 -41.16
N PRO A 15 51.25 6.34 -40.01
CA PRO A 15 52.08 5.54 -39.11
C PRO A 15 51.30 4.32 -38.60
N PRO A 16 51.94 3.13 -38.49
CA PRO A 16 51.29 1.89 -38.10
C PRO A 16 50.62 1.94 -36.71
N ALA A 17 51.06 2.87 -35.84
CA ALA A 17 50.46 3.15 -34.55
C ALA A 17 49.05 3.77 -34.64
N ALA A 18 48.79 4.66 -35.61
CA ALA A 18 47.48 5.27 -35.82
C ALA A 18 46.44 4.22 -36.25
N THR A 19 46.86 3.24 -37.06
CA THR A 19 46.02 2.12 -37.51
C THR A 19 45.77 1.08 -36.41
N ARG A 20 46.72 0.89 -35.47
CA ARG A 20 46.54 0.02 -34.30
C ARG A 20 45.59 0.64 -33.27
N LEU A 21 45.76 1.92 -32.96
CA LEU A 21 44.89 2.64 -32.03
C LEU A 21 43.44 2.72 -32.55
N GLY A 22 43.24 2.95 -33.85
CA GLY A 22 41.92 2.91 -34.48
C GLY A 22 41.25 1.54 -34.41
N ARG A 23 42.01 0.46 -34.64
CA ARG A 23 41.52 -0.93 -34.50
C ARG A 23 41.16 -1.28 -33.06
N LEU A 24 41.98 -0.89 -32.09
CA LEU A 24 41.71 -1.10 -30.66
C LEU A 24 40.47 -0.31 -30.21
N ARG A 25 40.32 0.96 -30.62
CA ARG A 25 39.13 1.78 -30.34
C ARG A 25 37.86 1.17 -30.95
N ARG A 26 37.94 0.63 -32.17
CA ARG A 26 36.81 -0.05 -32.82
C ARG A 26 36.45 -1.35 -32.10
N ALA A 27 37.44 -2.16 -31.73
CA ALA A 27 37.25 -3.38 -30.97
C ALA A 27 36.61 -3.10 -29.59
N ALA A 28 37.10 -2.09 -28.87
CA ALA A 28 36.54 -1.66 -27.59
C ALA A 28 35.10 -1.16 -27.71
N ARG A 29 34.78 -0.37 -28.77
CA ARG A 29 33.41 0.09 -29.03
C ARG A 29 32.46 -1.08 -29.33
N VAL A 30 32.90 -2.04 -30.14
CA VAL A 30 32.11 -3.25 -30.45
C VAL A 30 31.92 -4.10 -29.20
N ALA A 31 32.96 -4.28 -28.39
CA ALA A 31 32.88 -5.01 -27.13
C ALA A 31 31.91 -4.34 -26.13
N LEU A 32 31.96 -3.01 -25.99
CA LEU A 32 31.05 -2.24 -25.14
C LEU A 32 29.60 -2.27 -25.66
N ALA A 33 29.40 -2.22 -26.98
CA ALA A 33 28.08 -2.35 -27.57
C ALA A 33 27.51 -3.76 -27.34
N ALA A 34 28.33 -4.80 -27.49
CA ALA A 34 27.95 -6.18 -27.25
C ALA A 34 27.68 -6.49 -25.76
N SER A 35 28.43 -5.89 -24.83
CA SER A 35 28.14 -6.02 -23.39
C SER A 35 26.84 -5.32 -23.01
N ARG A 36 26.59 -4.11 -23.56
CA ARG A 36 25.32 -3.39 -23.38
C ARG A 36 24.14 -4.17 -23.93
N ALA A 37 24.24 -4.70 -25.13
CA ALA A 37 23.19 -5.51 -25.74
C ALA A 37 22.87 -6.75 -24.89
N ARG A 38 23.90 -7.47 -24.40
CA ARG A 38 23.72 -8.59 -23.47
C ARG A 38 23.07 -8.15 -22.16
N ALA A 39 23.49 -7.03 -21.58
CA ALA A 39 22.90 -6.52 -20.35
C ALA A 39 21.40 -6.18 -20.52
N VAL A 40 21.02 -5.53 -21.61
CA VAL A 40 19.61 -5.23 -21.94
C VAL A 40 18.81 -6.52 -22.14
N GLN A 41 19.39 -7.50 -22.83
CA GLN A 41 18.75 -8.80 -23.04
C GLN A 41 18.54 -9.55 -21.71
N HIS A 42 19.54 -9.57 -20.81
CA HIS A 42 19.37 -10.16 -19.49
C HIS A 42 18.35 -9.41 -18.65
N ALA A 43 18.35 -8.07 -18.67
CA ALA A 43 17.39 -7.25 -17.93
C ALA A 43 15.94 -7.54 -18.35
N HIS A 44 15.69 -7.76 -19.64
CA HIS A 44 14.38 -8.13 -20.16
C HIS A 44 13.83 -9.43 -19.56
N HIS A 45 14.69 -10.37 -19.16
CA HIS A 45 14.26 -11.62 -18.52
C HIS A 45 14.26 -11.53 -16.99
N VAL A 46 15.23 -10.85 -16.40
CA VAL A 46 15.39 -10.75 -14.94
C VAL A 46 14.32 -9.85 -14.31
N LEU A 47 13.94 -8.74 -14.95
CA LEU A 47 12.97 -7.81 -14.37
C LEU A 47 11.57 -8.44 -14.23
N PRO A 48 10.98 -9.09 -15.26
CA PRO A 48 9.71 -9.80 -15.10
C PRO A 48 9.80 -10.96 -14.09
N ALA A 49 10.90 -11.72 -14.08
CA ALA A 49 11.08 -12.78 -13.09
C ALA A 49 11.11 -12.23 -11.66
N GLY A 50 11.76 -11.07 -11.45
CA GLY A 50 11.84 -10.41 -10.16
C GLY A 50 10.47 -10.00 -9.61
N ILE A 51 9.59 -9.39 -10.44
CA ILE A 51 8.24 -9.02 -9.99
C ILE A 51 7.37 -10.26 -9.71
N MET A 52 7.51 -11.33 -10.49
CA MET A 52 6.79 -12.59 -10.24
C MET A 52 7.23 -13.24 -8.92
N ILE A 53 8.53 -13.27 -8.64
CA ILE A 53 9.08 -13.78 -7.38
C ILE A 53 8.65 -12.89 -6.21
N TYR A 54 8.69 -11.56 -6.36
CA TYR A 54 8.22 -10.64 -5.33
C TYR A 54 6.75 -10.88 -4.99
N ARG A 55 5.88 -11.00 -6.00
CA ARG A 55 4.45 -11.29 -5.82
C ARG A 55 4.22 -12.65 -5.17
N PHE A 56 5.02 -13.66 -5.52
CA PHE A 56 5.00 -14.96 -4.86
C PHE A 56 5.38 -14.87 -3.38
N LEU A 57 6.43 -14.11 -3.03
CA LEU A 57 6.85 -13.89 -1.64
C LEU A 57 5.81 -13.12 -0.83
N GLU A 58 5.17 -12.11 -1.44
CA GLU A 58 4.06 -11.36 -0.84
C GLU A 58 2.90 -12.30 -0.48
N TRP A 59 2.47 -13.15 -1.44
CA TRP A 59 1.47 -14.17 -1.18
C TRP A 59 1.90 -15.16 -0.09
N TRP A 60 3.12 -15.69 -0.16
CA TRP A 60 3.64 -16.63 0.82
C TRP A 60 3.60 -16.06 2.24
N GLN A 61 4.01 -14.80 2.43
CA GLN A 61 3.96 -14.11 3.71
C GLN A 61 2.53 -13.91 4.24
N THR A 62 1.55 -13.72 3.35
CA THR A 62 0.14 -13.60 3.73
C THR A 62 -0.57 -14.95 3.91
N SER A 63 0.06 -16.04 3.46
CA SER A 63 -0.54 -17.37 3.57
C SER A 63 -0.56 -17.84 5.02
N GLU A 64 -1.60 -18.59 5.38
CA GLU A 64 -1.72 -19.24 6.70
C GLU A 64 -0.60 -20.26 6.97
N LEU A 65 0.20 -20.61 5.96
CA LEU A 65 1.36 -21.48 6.11
C LEU A 65 2.59 -20.72 6.67
N ALA A 66 2.68 -19.41 6.45
CA ALA A 66 3.72 -18.55 7.00
C ALA A 66 3.31 -17.89 8.32
N GLN A 67 2.00 -17.68 8.51
CA GLN A 67 1.44 -17.27 9.79
C GLN A 67 1.41 -18.51 10.68
N GLY A 68 2.23 -18.54 11.74
CA GLY A 68 2.22 -19.65 12.71
C GLY A 68 0.82 -19.91 13.29
N PRO A 69 0.65 -20.95 14.13
CA PRO A 69 -0.64 -21.22 14.76
C PRO A 69 -1.19 -19.93 15.38
N ALA A 70 -2.37 -19.52 14.92
CA ALA A 70 -3.01 -18.33 15.44
C ALA A 70 -3.16 -18.50 16.96
N ASP A 71 -2.63 -17.54 17.73
CA ASP A 71 -2.96 -17.48 19.14
C ASP A 71 -4.49 -17.47 19.28
N PRO A 72 -5.06 -18.22 20.23
CA PRO A 72 -6.50 -18.21 20.43
C PRO A 72 -6.93 -16.76 20.65
N ILE A 73 -7.86 -16.29 19.81
CA ILE A 73 -8.37 -14.93 19.87
C ILE A 73 -8.80 -14.69 21.33
N PRO A 74 -8.24 -13.68 22.02
CA PRO A 74 -8.62 -13.41 23.39
C PRO A 74 -10.13 -13.15 23.43
N PRO A 75 -10.84 -13.62 24.46
CA PRO A 75 -12.27 -13.39 24.56
C PRO A 75 -12.55 -11.89 24.45
N PRO A 76 -13.64 -11.48 23.77
CA PRO A 76 -13.96 -10.07 23.61
C PRO A 76 -14.04 -9.41 25.00
N PRO A 77 -13.58 -8.16 25.13
CA PRO A 77 -13.67 -7.46 26.40
C PRO A 77 -15.13 -7.42 26.85
N PRO A 78 -15.41 -7.54 28.15
CA PRO A 78 -16.77 -7.45 28.66
C PRO A 78 -17.37 -6.09 28.28
N PRO A 79 -18.67 -6.04 27.92
CA PRO A 79 -19.33 -4.78 27.58
C PRO A 79 -19.26 -3.84 28.78
N LEU A 80 -19.00 -2.55 28.51
CA LEU A 80 -19.01 -1.54 29.56
C LEU A 80 -20.42 -1.44 30.16
N ALA A 81 -20.52 -1.56 31.48
CA ALA A 81 -21.80 -1.44 32.16
C ALA A 81 -22.37 -0.01 32.03
N PRO A 82 -23.69 0.15 31.98
CA PRO A 82 -24.34 1.45 32.09
C PRO A 82 -23.92 2.16 33.38
N HIS A 83 -23.66 3.47 33.29
CA HIS A 83 -23.38 4.27 34.47
C HIS A 83 -24.70 4.63 35.17
N PRO A 84 -24.75 4.75 36.52
CA PRO A 84 -25.99 5.10 37.24
C PRO A 84 -26.61 6.44 36.85
N LYS A 85 -25.81 7.37 36.30
CA LYS A 85 -26.29 8.66 35.75
C LYS A 85 -26.65 8.58 34.27
N GLY A 86 -26.38 7.45 33.62
CA GLY A 86 -26.60 7.23 32.21
C GLY A 86 -28.07 7.05 31.85
N VAL A 87 -28.36 7.20 30.57
CA VAL A 87 -29.66 6.86 30.01
C VAL A 87 -29.87 5.35 30.11
N ALA A 88 -31.07 4.95 30.51
CA ALA A 88 -31.45 3.54 30.57
C ALA A 88 -31.36 2.90 29.18
N VAL A 89 -30.81 1.69 29.12
CA VAL A 89 -30.75 0.92 27.89
C VAL A 89 -32.11 0.23 27.70
N PRO A 90 -32.78 0.39 26.54
CA PRO A 90 -34.04 -0.30 26.26
C PRO A 90 -33.90 -1.82 26.30
N GLU A 91 -34.98 -2.53 26.62
CA GLU A 91 -35.02 -4.00 26.56
C GLU A 91 -34.84 -4.54 25.14
N ASP A 92 -35.39 -3.83 24.13
CA ASP A 92 -35.17 -4.15 22.72
C ASP A 92 -33.76 -3.72 22.27
N PRO A 93 -32.87 -4.67 21.91
CA PRO A 93 -31.52 -4.35 21.46
C PRO A 93 -31.48 -3.54 20.15
N ARG A 94 -32.57 -3.49 19.38
CA ARG A 94 -32.68 -2.70 18.14
C ARG A 94 -33.14 -1.27 18.38
N ALA A 95 -33.63 -0.95 19.58
CA ALA A 95 -34.11 0.37 19.92
C ALA A 95 -32.97 1.36 20.20
N CYS A 96 -33.15 2.62 19.84
CA CYS A 96 -32.24 3.69 20.23
C CYS A 96 -32.45 4.06 21.71
N PRO A 97 -31.41 4.10 22.57
CA PRO A 97 -31.59 4.55 23.96
C PRO A 97 -32.02 6.02 24.10
N LEU A 98 -31.80 6.85 23.08
CA LEU A 98 -32.13 8.28 23.12
C LEU A 98 -33.55 8.60 22.64
N CYS A 99 -34.01 7.96 21.55
CA CYS A 99 -35.31 8.26 20.95
C CYS A 99 -36.32 7.11 20.98
N GLY A 100 -35.91 5.92 21.44
CA GLY A 100 -36.76 4.73 21.50
C GLY A 100 -37.09 4.10 20.14
N ALA A 101 -36.67 4.69 19.00
CA ALA A 101 -36.97 4.16 17.68
C ALA A 101 -36.38 2.75 17.48
N ALA A 102 -37.23 1.82 17.05
CA ALA A 102 -36.89 0.43 16.74
C ALA A 102 -37.49 0.05 15.36
N PRO A 103 -36.67 -0.24 14.33
CA PRO A 103 -35.20 -0.24 14.35
C PRO A 103 -34.59 1.18 14.37
N ARG A 104 -33.34 1.28 14.84
CA ARG A 104 -32.54 2.50 14.75
C ARG A 104 -32.45 3.02 13.31
N VAL A 105 -32.76 4.30 13.12
CA VAL A 105 -32.54 5.02 11.85
C VAL A 105 -31.07 5.39 11.75
N THR A 106 -30.38 4.89 10.72
CA THR A 106 -28.93 5.10 10.52
C THR A 106 -28.13 4.75 11.79
N PRO A 107 -28.00 3.45 12.12
CA PRO A 107 -27.33 3.03 13.35
C PRO A 107 -25.88 3.50 13.38
N ALA A 108 -25.43 3.98 14.53
CA ALA A 108 -24.10 4.47 14.77
C ALA A 108 -23.59 3.97 16.14
N ALA A 109 -22.43 3.34 16.14
CA ALA A 109 -21.77 2.81 17.32
C ALA A 109 -20.81 3.83 17.93
N LEU A 110 -20.71 3.78 19.27
CA LEU A 110 -19.66 4.43 20.03
C LEU A 110 -18.60 3.42 20.49
N PRO A 111 -17.37 3.85 20.82
CA PRO A 111 -16.33 2.96 21.35
C PRO A 111 -16.70 2.28 22.67
N SER A 112 -17.72 2.80 23.38
CA SER A 112 -18.28 2.16 24.57
C SER A 112 -19.09 0.88 24.27
N GLY A 113 -19.32 0.55 23.00
CA GLY A 113 -20.08 -0.63 22.57
C GLY A 113 -21.59 -0.42 22.43
N TYR A 114 -22.09 0.79 22.67
CA TYR A 114 -23.51 1.12 22.54
C TYR A 114 -23.83 1.74 21.18
N VAL A 115 -25.02 1.42 20.66
CA VAL A 115 -25.47 1.84 19.32
C VAL A 115 -26.70 2.74 19.43
N PHE A 116 -26.69 3.84 18.68
CA PHE A 116 -27.72 4.87 18.66
C PHE A 116 -28.12 5.19 17.22
N CYS A 117 -29.18 5.97 17.01
CA CYS A 117 -29.36 6.64 15.72
C CYS A 117 -28.28 7.72 15.55
N TYR A 118 -27.70 7.82 14.36
CA TYR A 118 -26.70 8.85 14.04
C TYR A 118 -27.19 10.27 14.36
N THR A 119 -28.46 10.55 14.01
CA THR A 119 -29.11 11.84 14.25
C THR A 119 -29.33 12.15 15.73
N CYS A 120 -29.37 11.14 16.61
CA CYS A 120 -29.52 11.34 18.04
C CYS A 120 -28.17 11.52 18.73
N ILE A 121 -27.18 10.71 18.37
CA ILE A 121 -25.91 10.68 19.11
C ILE A 121 -24.97 11.83 18.78
N VAL A 122 -24.94 12.29 17.53
CA VAL A 122 -24.04 13.40 17.14
C VAL A 122 -24.35 14.69 17.90
N PRO A 123 -25.60 15.17 17.97
CA PRO A 123 -25.92 16.37 18.77
C PRO A 123 -25.63 16.15 20.27
N SER A 124 -25.95 14.97 20.80
CA SER A 124 -25.70 14.64 22.20
C SER A 124 -24.21 14.72 22.56
N LEU A 125 -23.33 14.22 21.69
CA LEU A 125 -21.88 14.32 21.87
C LEU A 125 -21.34 15.74 21.70
N GLN A 126 -21.89 16.53 20.79
CA GLN A 126 -21.49 17.94 20.63
C GLN A 126 -21.76 18.75 21.90
N GLU A 127 -22.90 18.51 22.55
CA GLU A 127 -23.30 19.23 23.76
C GLU A 127 -22.59 18.70 25.02
N HIS A 128 -22.55 17.38 25.19
CA HIS A 128 -22.13 16.77 26.47
C HIS A 128 -20.72 16.18 26.47
N ARG A 129 -20.12 15.92 25.29
CA ARG A 129 -18.80 15.28 25.11
C ARG A 129 -18.60 13.99 25.93
N ARG A 130 -19.65 13.19 26.04
CA ARG A 130 -19.67 11.91 26.77
C ARG A 130 -20.69 10.95 26.20
N CYS A 131 -20.47 9.65 26.37
CA CYS A 131 -21.47 8.63 26.05
C CYS A 131 -22.70 8.78 26.94
N PRO A 132 -23.93 8.83 26.39
CA PRO A 132 -25.15 8.94 27.18
C PRO A 132 -25.40 7.77 28.13
N VAL A 133 -24.91 6.57 27.81
CA VAL A 133 -25.15 5.34 28.60
C VAL A 133 -24.05 5.10 29.63
N THR A 134 -22.78 5.14 29.21
CA THR A 134 -21.65 4.81 30.10
C THR A 134 -21.03 6.02 30.78
N TRP A 135 -21.44 7.25 30.42
CA TRP A 135 -20.82 8.50 30.88
C TRP A 135 -19.33 8.66 30.57
N ALA A 136 -18.75 7.73 29.78
CA ALA A 136 -17.36 7.81 29.36
C ALA A 136 -17.14 9.03 28.46
N PRO A 137 -16.05 9.81 28.66
CA PRO A 137 -15.76 10.98 27.85
C PRO A 137 -15.43 10.59 26.41
N MET A 138 -16.04 11.25 25.43
CA MET A 138 -15.78 11.03 24.01
C MET A 138 -16.31 12.15 23.13
N ASP A 139 -15.73 12.27 21.94
CA ASP A 139 -16.06 13.29 20.94
C ASP A 139 -16.83 12.68 19.75
N VAL A 140 -17.39 13.53 18.89
CA VAL A 140 -18.08 13.13 17.65
C VAL A 140 -17.17 12.32 16.72
N SER A 141 -15.86 12.57 16.73
CA SER A 141 -14.88 11.78 15.97
C SER A 141 -14.85 10.29 16.34
N ALA A 142 -15.39 9.91 17.51
CA ALA A 142 -15.49 8.54 17.98
C ALA A 142 -16.66 7.76 17.36
N VAL A 143 -17.62 8.46 16.74
CA VAL A 143 -18.81 7.86 16.14
C VAL A 143 -18.42 7.01 14.93
N ARG A 144 -18.98 5.79 14.83
CA ARG A 144 -18.82 4.90 13.68
C ARG A 144 -20.19 4.54 13.14
N ARG A 145 -20.51 4.97 11.93
CA ARG A 145 -21.77 4.60 11.26
C ARG A 145 -21.74 3.11 10.91
N LEU A 146 -22.81 2.40 11.25
CA LEU A 146 -22.99 1.00 10.92
C LEU A 146 -23.86 0.89 9.67
N TYR A 147 -23.45 0.02 8.76
CA TYR A 147 -24.26 -0.39 7.61
C TYR A 147 -24.77 -1.78 7.91
N VAL A 148 -26.09 -1.90 8.10
CA VAL A 148 -26.74 -3.19 8.29
C VAL A 148 -26.94 -3.78 6.90
N SER A 149 -26.41 -4.99 6.67
CA SER A 149 -26.78 -5.80 5.51
C SER A 149 -28.13 -6.42 5.80
N ASP A 150 -29.14 -6.08 5.00
CA ASP A 150 -30.47 -6.71 5.05
C ASP A 150 -30.40 -8.22 4.73
#